data_AF-A0A0S8DHF1-F1
#
_entry.id   AF-A0A0S8DHF1-F1
#
_cell.length_a   1.000
_cell.length_b   1.000
_cell.length_c   1.000
_cell.angle_alpha   90.00
_cell.angle_beta   90.00
_cell.angle_gamma   90.00
#
_symmetry.space_group_name_H-M   'P 1'
#
loop_
_entity.id
_entity.type
_entity.pdbx_description
1 polymer ?
#
loop_
_entity_poly.entity_id
_entity_poly.type
_entity_poly.pdbx_seq_one_letter_code
_entity_poly.pdbx_strand_id
1 'polypeptide(L)' 'GAEIDLVFIKNGRMYGIECKRVDAPQLTPSMRIALEDLSLSQVAVIYPGVQRYELGEKIAAVPFEEVENGMKGLFRMKN' A
#
# COMPACT_ATOMS: atom_id res chain seq x y z
N GLY A 1 -13.09 11.76 2.60
CA GLY A 1 -13.24 11.11 1.29
C GLY A 1 -12.26 9.95 1.21
N ALA A 2 -12.38 9.11 0.19
CA ALA A 2 -11.32 8.16 -0.14
C ALA A 2 -10.05 8.95 -0.48
N GLU A 3 -8.94 8.65 0.18
CA GLU A 3 -7.66 9.32 -0.05
C GLU A 3 -6.54 8.27 -0.07
N ILE A 4 -5.76 8.33 -1.14
CA ILE A 4 -4.54 7.57 -1.40
C ILE A 4 -3.61 8.55 -2.12
N ASP A 5 -2.37 8.66 -1.66
CA ASP A 5 -1.39 9.61 -2.22
C ASP A 5 -1.08 9.36 -3.71
N LEU A 6 -1.00 8.10 -4.12
CA LEU A 6 -0.70 7.71 -5.52
C LEU A 6 -1.47 6.46 -5.94
N VAL A 7 -2.06 6.52 -7.14
CA VAL A 7 -2.71 5.39 -7.80
C VAL A 7 -2.09 5.17 -9.18
N PHE A 8 -1.85 3.92 -9.56
CA PHE A 8 -1.32 3.60 -10.89
C PHE A 8 -1.82 2.24 -11.39
N ILE A 9 -1.75 2.04 -12.72
CA ILE A 9 -2.16 0.80 -13.38
C ILE A 9 -0.92 0.06 -13.88
N LYS A 10 -0.83 -1.24 -13.58
CA LYS A 10 0.17 -2.15 -14.13
C LYS A 10 -0.47 -3.48 -14.50
N ASN A 11 -0.29 -3.91 -15.74
CA ASN A 11 -0.85 -5.17 -16.28
C ASN A 11 -2.37 -5.28 -16.05
N GLY A 12 -3.11 -4.19 -16.29
CA GLY A 12 -4.57 -4.15 -16.11
C GLY A 12 -5.05 -4.16 -14.66
N ARG A 13 -4.15 -4.06 -13.67
CA ARG A 13 -4.47 -3.99 -12.25
C ARG A 13 -4.12 -2.63 -11.68
N MET A 14 -5.01 -2.08 -10.86
CA MET A 14 -4.81 -0.80 -10.18
C MET A 14 -4.15 -1.03 -8.81
N TYR A 15 -3.18 -0.21 -8.44
CA TYR A 15 -2.44 -0.28 -7.18
C TYR A 15 -2.43 1.09 -6.51
N GLY A 16 -2.49 1.11 -5.18
CA GLY A 16 -2.37 2.32 -4.38
C GLY A 16 -1.07 2.38 -3.57
N ILE A 17 -0.57 3.59 -3.37
CA ILE A 17 0.54 3.88 -2.45
C ILE A 17 0.11 5.01 -1.53
N GLU A 18 0.37 4.82 -0.23
CA GLU A 18 0.19 5.82 0.82
C GLU A 18 1.52 6.00 1.55
N CYS A 19 1.93 7.22 1.87
CA CYS A 19 3.13 7.51 2.63
C CYS A 19 2.79 8.02 4.03
N LYS A 20 3.32 7.37 5.07
CA LYS A 20 3.17 7.78 6.47
C LYS A 20 4.52 8.04 7.12
N ARG A 21 4.61 9.09 7.93
CA ARG A 21 5.79 9.41 8.76
C ARG A 21 5.71 8.89 10.20
N VAL A 22 4.72 8.04 10.49
CA VAL A 22 4.55 7.42 11.81
C VAL A 22 5.28 6.08 11.86
N ASP A 23 5.73 5.70 13.04
CA ASP A 23 6.53 4.49 13.31
C ASP A 23 5.72 3.19 13.27
N ALA A 24 4.41 3.23 13.56
CA ALA A 24 3.52 2.08 13.45
C ALA A 24 2.17 2.47 12.81
N PRO A 25 2.10 2.64 11.47
CA PRO A 25 0.85 2.88 10.76
C PRO A 25 -0.24 1.87 11.14
N GLN A 26 -1.48 2.35 11.18
CA GLN A 26 -2.68 1.54 11.41
C GLN A 26 -3.63 1.72 10.23
N LEU A 27 -4.49 0.71 10.01
CA LEU A 27 -5.53 0.81 8.99
C LEU A 27 -6.48 1.97 9.33
N THR A 28 -6.69 2.88 8.38
CA THR A 28 -7.66 3.97 8.50
C THR A 28 -8.90 3.68 7.66
N PRO A 29 -10.06 4.25 8.01
CA PRO A 29 -11.27 4.14 7.18
C PRO A 29 -11.05 4.64 5.75
N SER A 30 -10.29 5.72 5.56
CA SER A 30 -10.01 6.28 4.22
C SER A 30 -9.32 5.28 3.30
N MET A 31 -8.30 4.56 3.80
CA MET A 31 -7.58 3.55 3.01
C MET A 31 -8.49 2.38 2.62
N ARG A 32 -9.42 1.97 3.49
CA ARG A 32 -10.41 0.92 3.19
C ARG A 32 -11.36 1.36 2.09
N ILE A 33 -11.91 2.57 2.21
CA ILE A 33 -12.82 3.14 1.20
C ILE A 33 -12.09 3.26 -0.15
N ALA A 34 -10.85 3.75 -0.16
CA ALA A 34 -10.07 3.86 -1.39
C ALA A 34 -9.77 2.50 -2.05
N LEU A 35 -9.47 1.46 -1.25
CA LEU A 35 -9.28 0.10 -1.74
C LEU A 35 -10.53 -0.41 -2.47
N GLU A 36 -11.71 -0.19 -1.88
CA GLU A 36 -13.01 -0.67 -2.41
C GLU A 36 -13.48 0.16 -3.60
N ASP A 37 -13.59 1.48 -3.45
CA ASP A 37 -14.15 2.40 -4.45
C ASP A 37 -13.31 2.44 -5.74
N LEU A 38 -11.98 2.35 -5.61
CA LEU A 38 -11.08 2.35 -6.77
C LEU A 38 -10.75 0.93 -7.26
N SER A 39 -11.33 -0.11 -6.64
CA SER A 39 -11.07 -1.51 -6.97
C SER A 39 -9.57 -1.84 -7.01
N LEU A 40 -8.80 -1.30 -6.03
CA LEU A 40 -7.37 -1.50 -5.96
C LEU A 40 -7.06 -2.97 -5.67
N SER A 41 -6.07 -3.49 -6.40
CA SER A 41 -5.57 -4.86 -6.19
C SER A 41 -4.85 -4.97 -4.85
N GLN A 42 -3.99 -3.98 -4.53
CA GLN A 42 -3.25 -3.87 -3.27
C GLN A 42 -2.93 -2.39 -2.97
N VAL A 43 -2.72 -2.08 -1.70
CA VAL A 43 -2.18 -0.81 -1.21
C VAL A 43 -0.90 -1.04 -0.43
N ALA A 44 0.16 -0.30 -0.77
CA ALA A 44 1.39 -0.25 0.00
C ALA A 44 1.43 1.04 0.83
N VAL A 45 1.47 0.91 2.15
CA VAL A 45 1.64 2.02 3.08
C VAL A 45 3.12 2.14 3.42
N ILE A 46 3.84 3.02 2.73
CA ILE A 46 5.26 3.25 2.90
C ILE A 46 5.49 4.02 4.20
N TYR A 47 6.40 3.53 5.05
CA TYR A 47 6.64 4.12 6.37
C TYR A 47 8.12 3.95 6.82
N PRO A 48 8.59 4.72 7.83
CA PRO A 48 10.00 4.77 8.24
C PRO A 48 10.44 3.61 9.15
N GLY A 49 9.64 2.56 9.35
CA GLY A 49 10.06 1.37 10.09
C GLY A 49 10.74 0.33 9.20
N VAL A 50 11.13 -0.78 9.81
CA VAL A 50 11.97 -1.81 9.18
C VAL A 50 11.27 -3.15 8.98
N GLN A 51 9.97 -3.25 9.31
CA GLN A 51 9.23 -4.51 9.22
C GLN A 51 8.01 -4.37 8.33
N ARG A 52 7.84 -5.28 7.37
CA ARG A 52 6.58 -5.42 6.67
C ARG A 52 5.55 -6.07 7.58
N TYR A 53 4.34 -5.52 7.63
CA TYR A 53 3.20 -6.17 8.27
C TYR A 53 1.88 -5.84 7.58
N GLU A 54 0.91 -6.74 7.69
CA GLU A 54 -0.40 -6.58 7.07
C GLU A 54 -1.26 -5.64 7.93
N LEU A 55 -1.85 -4.62 7.30
CA LEU A 55 -2.87 -3.74 7.88
C LEU A 55 -4.29 -4.23 7.56
N GLY A 56 -4.41 -5.10 6.56
CA GLY A 56 -5.63 -5.76 6.12
C GLY A 56 -5.33 -6.73 4.98
N GLU A 57 -6.35 -7.37 4.41
CA GLU A 57 -6.18 -8.44 3.41
C GLU A 57 -5.36 -8.03 2.16
N LYS A 58 -5.45 -6.76 1.76
CA LYS A 58 -4.80 -6.21 0.55
C LYS A 58 -4.00 -4.94 0.85
N ILE A 59 -3.72 -4.67 2.12
CA ILE A 59 -3.08 -3.43 2.56
C ILE A 59 -1.95 -3.82 3.51
N ALA A 60 -0.73 -3.42 3.19
CA ALA A 60 0.43 -3.70 4.02
C ALA A 60 1.20 -2.41 4.36
N ALA A 61 1.72 -2.33 5.57
CA ALA A 61 2.80 -1.42 5.90
C ALA A 61 4.10 -1.95 5.29
N VAL A 62 4.82 -1.09 4.58
CA VAL A 62 6.00 -1.42 3.79
C VAL A 62 7.16 -0.50 4.20
N PRO A 63 8.30 -1.03 4.67
CA PRO A 63 9.49 -0.23 4.95
C PRO A 63 9.90 0.60 3.75
N PHE A 64 10.36 1.84 3.98
CA PHE A 64 10.85 2.71 2.91
C PHE A 64 11.97 2.08 2.07
N GLU A 65 12.85 1.28 2.70
CA GLU A 65 13.94 0.57 2.01
C GLU A 65 13.43 -0.41 0.94
N GLU A 66 12.22 -0.96 1.06
CA GLU A 66 11.64 -1.87 0.06
C GLU A 66 11.29 -1.18 -1.26
N VAL A 67 11.25 0.15 -1.30
CA VAL A 67 11.05 0.91 -2.55
C VAL A 67 12.15 0.58 -3.57
N GLU A 68 13.38 0.30 -3.12
CA GLU A 68 14.51 -0.06 -3.97
C GLU A 68 14.26 -1.35 -4.77
N ASN A 69 13.46 -2.26 -4.21
CA ASN A 69 13.07 -3.52 -4.83
C ASN A 69 11.89 -3.36 -5.81
N GLY A 70 11.42 -2.13 -6.05
CA GLY A 70 10.36 -1.79 -6.98
C GLY A 70 9.05 -2.52 -6.69
N MET A 71 8.36 -2.99 -7.74
CA MET A 71 7.05 -3.66 -7.58
C MET A 71 7.08 -4.87 -6.64
N LYS A 72 8.17 -5.64 -6.65
CA LYS A 72 8.30 -6.84 -5.81
C LYS A 72 8.51 -6.48 -4.33
N GLY A 73 9.17 -5.35 -4.08
CA GLY A 73 9.33 -4.79 -2.75
C GLY A 73 8.06 -4.18 -2.20
N LEU A 74 7.23 -3.57 -3.05
CA LEU A 74 6.01 -2.89 -2.62
C LEU A 74 4.81 -3.84 -2.46
N PHE A 75 4.61 -4.77 -3.39
CA PHE A 75 3.40 -5.59 -3.50
C PHE A 75 3.70 -7.09 -3.53
N ARG A 76 2.79 -7.89 -2.96
CA ARG A 76 2.85 -9.35 -3.08
C ARG A 76 2.50 -9.73 -4.51
N MET A 77 3.49 -10.18 -5.27
CA MET A 77 3.28 -10.66 -6.63
C MET A 77 2.65 -12.05 -6.56
N LYS A 78 1.50 -12.25 -7.24
CA LYS A 78 0.99 -13.60 -7.51
C LYS A 78 1.78 -14.15 -8.70
N ASN A 79 2.19 -15.42 -8.62
CA ASN A 79 2.73 -16.18 -9.74
C ASN A 79 1.73 -16.25 -10.91
#